data_AF-A0A3N1KRJ5-F1
#
_entry.id   AF-A0A3N1KRJ5-F1
#
_cell.length_a   1.000
_cell.length_b   1.000
_cell.length_c   1.000
_cell.angle_alpha   90.00
_cell.angle_beta   90.00
_cell.angle_gamma   90.00
#
_symmetry.space_group_name_H-M   'P 1'
#
loop_
_entity.id
_entity.type
_entity.pdbx_description
1 polymer ?
#
loop_
_entity_poly.entity_id
_entity_poly.type
_entity_poly.pdbx_seq_one_letter_code
_entity_poly.pdbx_strand_id
1 'polypeptide(L)'
;MKILGIDFTSRPSRRKPITCIHCTLDADALRTQSFEEWKSFEVFESALAMPGAWVAGIDFPFGQARRFIETIGWPSTWAAYVHHAGQLGRTGFREALNRYKENRIAGDKEHRRATDEAAGSVSPQKLYGVPVGLMFFEGAPRLLAAGVSIPHLHCGDPQRIAVEAYPGVLARQHIGRRSYKNDTRKKQTVDQHEARRDLLQALREEAPRRYGFSIVAPGDLCDDPGADHIDALLCAVQAAWAWRQRGERFGAPETVDQLEGWIANPHLAVTVPRRGHGPSPHEIDRKHKGSRSERVFADG
;
A
#
# COMPACT_ATOMS: atom_id res chain seq x y z
N MET A 1 16.70 1.22 12.92
CA MET A 1 16.00 0.17 12.15
C MET A 1 16.33 0.34 10.68
N LYS A 2 16.66 -0.73 9.95
CA LYS A 2 16.88 -0.66 8.49
C LYS A 2 15.54 -0.64 7.77
N ILE A 3 15.35 0.32 6.88
CA ILE A 3 14.15 0.48 6.06
C ILE A 3 14.55 0.43 4.59
N LEU A 4 13.84 -0.38 3.82
CA LEU A 4 13.98 -0.47 2.37
C LEU A 4 12.71 0.10 1.74
N GLY A 5 12.86 1.02 0.79
CA GLY A 5 11.76 1.45 -0.06
C GLY A 5 12.03 0.99 -1.49
N ILE A 6 11.10 0.25 -2.08
CA ILE A 6 11.35 -0.45 -3.34
C ILE A 6 10.25 -0.07 -4.33
N ASP A 7 10.63 0.67 -5.37
CA ASP A 7 9.79 0.86 -6.56
C ASP A 7 10.03 -0.32 -7.52
N PHE A 8 8.99 -1.13 -7.71
CA PHE A 8 9.11 -2.44 -8.33
C PHE A 8 8.64 -2.45 -9.78
N THR A 9 9.31 -3.24 -10.61
CA THR A 9 8.89 -3.50 -11.99
C THR A 9 8.80 -5.00 -12.25
N SER A 10 7.78 -5.41 -13.00
CA SER A 10 7.60 -6.81 -13.42
C SER A 10 8.57 -7.26 -14.52
N ARG A 11 9.47 -6.40 -14.98
CA ARG A 11 10.46 -6.67 -16.04
C ARG A 11 11.73 -5.84 -15.81
N PRO A 12 12.50 -6.10 -14.74
CA PRO A 12 13.74 -5.37 -14.48
C PRO A 12 14.70 -5.51 -15.66
N SER A 13 15.34 -4.41 -16.01
CA SER A 13 16.35 -4.34 -17.06
C SER A 13 17.26 -3.15 -16.83
N ARG A 14 18.31 -3.00 -17.64
CA ARG A 14 19.15 -1.80 -17.63
C ARG A 14 18.40 -0.49 -17.86
N ARG A 15 17.25 -0.52 -18.56
CA ARG A 15 16.46 0.68 -18.90
C ARG A 15 15.32 0.95 -17.93
N LYS A 16 14.95 -0.04 -17.12
CA LYS A 16 13.88 0.02 -16.12
C LYS A 16 14.26 -0.96 -15.01
N PRO A 17 15.20 -0.59 -14.11
CA PRO A 17 15.56 -1.43 -12.98
C PRO A 17 14.43 -1.46 -11.94
N ILE A 18 14.56 -2.32 -10.93
CA ILE A 18 13.88 -2.12 -9.65
C ILE A 18 14.74 -1.12 -8.87
N THR A 19 14.12 -0.05 -8.35
CA THR A 19 14.83 0.98 -7.59
C THR A 19 14.64 0.72 -6.11
N CYS A 20 15.74 0.61 -5.37
CA CYS A 20 15.74 0.47 -3.92
C CYS A 20 16.42 1.67 -3.27
N ILE A 21 15.74 2.29 -2.31
CA ILE A 21 16.35 3.24 -1.38
C ILE A 21 16.58 2.55 -0.03
N HIS A 22 17.80 2.68 0.47
CA HIS A 22 18.18 2.21 1.80
C HIS A 22 18.09 3.39 2.75
N CYS A 23 17.32 3.22 3.82
CA CYS A 23 17.15 4.21 4.86
C CYS A 23 17.44 3.61 6.24
N THR A 24 17.84 4.46 7.17
CA THR A 24 17.82 4.13 8.60
C THR A 24 16.74 4.96 9.28
N LEU A 25 15.85 4.28 9.98
CA LEU A 25 14.89 4.90 10.90
C LEU A 25 15.47 4.90 12.32
N ASP A 26 15.67 6.08 12.86
CA ASP A 26 15.97 6.32 14.27
C ASP A 26 14.71 6.86 15.00
N ALA A 27 14.87 7.37 16.23
CA ALA A 27 13.78 7.82 17.08
C ALA A 27 13.01 9.03 16.53
N ASP A 28 13.60 9.84 15.65
CA ASP A 28 13.02 11.10 15.17
C ASP A 28 13.16 11.32 13.67
N ALA A 29 13.91 10.48 12.96
CA ALA A 29 14.23 10.67 11.55
C ALA A 29 14.30 9.37 10.74
N LEU A 30 13.76 9.42 9.52
CA LEU A 30 14.07 8.50 8.44
C LEU A 30 15.16 9.11 7.56
N ARG A 31 16.36 8.54 7.59
CA ARG A 31 17.54 9.05 6.89
C ARG A 31 17.90 8.16 5.73
N THR A 32 17.84 8.69 4.52
CA THR A 32 18.39 8.05 3.32
C THR A 32 19.89 7.80 3.49
N GLN A 33 20.34 6.61 3.11
CA GLN A 33 21.74 6.18 3.17
C GLN A 33 22.30 6.01 1.75
N SER A 34 21.62 5.22 0.92
CA SER A 34 22.06 4.88 -0.42
C SER A 34 20.90 4.50 -1.33
N PHE A 35 21.20 4.40 -2.63
CA PHE A 35 20.30 3.96 -3.67
C PHE A 35 20.94 2.80 -4.43
N GLU A 36 20.12 1.85 -4.84
CA GLU A 36 20.52 0.75 -5.69
C GLU A 36 19.52 0.56 -6.84
N GLU A 37 20.06 0.27 -8.02
CA GLU A 37 19.28 -0.10 -9.20
C GLU A 37 19.49 -1.59 -9.50
N TRP A 38 18.48 -2.40 -9.25
CA TRP A 38 18.51 -3.84 -9.49
C TRP A 38 17.98 -4.16 -10.88
N LYS A 39 18.90 -4.56 -11.76
CA LYS A 39 18.64 -4.77 -13.18
C LYS A 39 18.10 -6.15 -13.50
N SER A 40 17.96 -7.01 -12.50
CA SER A 40 17.46 -8.37 -12.63
C SER A 40 16.79 -8.82 -11.32
N PHE A 41 16.02 -9.90 -11.38
CA PHE A 41 15.32 -10.42 -10.22
C PHE A 41 16.25 -11.09 -9.21
N GLU A 42 17.37 -11.66 -9.65
CA GLU A 42 18.33 -12.36 -8.80
C GLU A 42 18.94 -11.40 -7.75
N VAL A 43 19.16 -10.13 -8.13
CA VAL A 43 19.64 -9.10 -7.19
C VAL A 43 18.56 -8.73 -6.17
N PHE A 44 17.31 -8.60 -6.62
CA PHE A 44 16.17 -8.38 -5.71
C PHE A 44 15.96 -9.54 -4.74
N GLU A 45 16.03 -10.78 -5.22
CA GLU A 45 15.93 -12.00 -4.40
C GLU A 45 17.06 -12.07 -3.37
N SER A 46 18.29 -11.72 -3.78
CA SER A 46 19.44 -11.63 -2.87
C SER A 46 19.22 -10.57 -1.79
N ALA A 47 18.62 -9.42 -2.15
CA ALA A 47 18.28 -8.38 -1.19
C ALA A 47 17.22 -8.85 -0.17
N LEU A 48 16.19 -9.58 -0.61
CA LEU A 48 15.19 -10.20 0.26
C LEU A 48 15.78 -11.30 1.18
N ALA A 49 16.87 -11.95 0.75
CA ALA A 49 17.54 -12.98 1.52
C ALA A 49 18.53 -12.41 2.57
N MET A 50 18.84 -11.11 2.53
CA MET A 50 19.76 -10.50 3.50
C MET A 50 19.28 -10.71 4.95
N PRO A 51 20.17 -11.06 5.89
CA PRO A 51 19.82 -11.17 7.30
C PRO A 51 19.17 -9.89 7.85
N GLY A 52 18.11 -10.08 8.64
CA GLY A 52 17.42 -8.99 9.34
C GLY A 52 18.25 -8.38 10.50
N ALA A 53 17.75 -7.37 11.21
CA ALA A 53 16.41 -6.80 11.10
C ALA A 53 16.28 -5.76 9.96
N TRP A 54 15.24 -5.90 9.13
CA TRP A 54 14.83 -4.86 8.16
C TRP A 54 13.32 -4.91 7.87
N VAL A 55 12.76 -3.78 7.44
CA VAL A 55 11.38 -3.67 6.93
C VAL A 55 11.43 -3.07 5.53
N ALA A 56 10.73 -3.68 4.57
CA ALA A 56 10.64 -3.23 3.20
C ALA A 56 9.21 -2.80 2.85
N GLY A 57 9.08 -1.62 2.26
CA GLY A 57 7.86 -1.18 1.57
C GLY A 57 8.07 -1.38 0.08
N ILE A 58 7.16 -2.10 -0.59
CA ILE A 58 7.36 -2.48 -1.99
C ILE A 58 6.13 -2.12 -2.82
N ASP A 59 6.34 -1.39 -3.93
CA ASP A 59 5.28 -0.95 -4.84
C ASP A 59 4.82 -2.07 -5.78
N PHE A 60 4.04 -3.02 -5.26
CA PHE A 60 3.19 -3.89 -6.06
C PHE A 60 2.10 -4.52 -5.18
N PRO A 61 0.95 -4.92 -5.74
CA PRO A 61 -0.07 -5.60 -4.94
C PRO A 61 0.40 -6.97 -4.46
N PHE A 62 0.39 -7.22 -3.15
CA PHE A 62 0.83 -8.48 -2.57
C PHE A 62 -0.18 -9.61 -2.74
N GLY A 63 -1.45 -9.27 -2.99
CA GLY A 63 -2.53 -10.23 -3.17
C GLY A 63 -3.47 -9.92 -4.32
N GLN A 64 -4.33 -10.88 -4.63
CA GLN A 64 -5.45 -10.73 -5.56
C GLN A 64 -6.77 -10.58 -4.79
N ALA A 65 -7.81 -10.08 -5.45
CA ALA A 65 -9.14 -9.98 -4.85
C ALA A 65 -9.68 -11.37 -4.49
N ARG A 66 -10.26 -11.52 -3.29
CA ARG A 66 -10.88 -12.77 -2.82
C ARG A 66 -11.87 -13.31 -3.84
N ARG A 67 -12.73 -12.42 -4.36
CA ARG A 67 -13.73 -12.76 -5.37
C ARG A 67 -13.13 -13.45 -6.59
N PHE A 68 -11.98 -12.97 -7.06
CA PHE A 68 -11.28 -13.61 -8.17
C PHE A 68 -10.78 -15.00 -7.78
N ILE A 69 -10.06 -15.11 -6.66
CA ILE A 69 -9.47 -16.37 -6.16
C ILE A 69 -10.53 -17.46 -5.97
N GLU A 70 -11.64 -17.12 -5.32
CA GLU A 70 -12.74 -18.06 -5.07
C GLU A 70 -13.44 -18.47 -6.37
N THR A 71 -13.69 -17.52 -7.28
CA THR A 71 -14.42 -17.82 -8.51
C THR A 71 -13.61 -18.66 -9.50
N ILE A 72 -12.29 -18.45 -9.58
CA ILE A 72 -11.41 -19.25 -10.44
C ILE A 72 -11.05 -20.61 -9.82
N GLY A 73 -11.43 -20.86 -8.56
CA GLY A 73 -11.18 -22.11 -7.85
C GLY A 73 -9.72 -22.30 -7.43
N TRP A 74 -9.00 -21.20 -7.15
CA TRP A 74 -7.63 -21.28 -6.63
C TRP A 74 -7.62 -21.55 -5.12
N PRO A 75 -6.49 -22.00 -4.56
CA PRO A 75 -6.39 -22.30 -3.13
C PRO A 75 -6.79 -21.13 -2.21
N SER A 76 -7.37 -21.45 -1.06
CA SER A 76 -7.98 -20.47 -0.15
C SER A 76 -7.03 -19.90 0.92
N THR A 77 -5.71 -19.98 0.70
CA THR A 77 -4.71 -19.30 1.55
C THR A 77 -3.70 -18.56 0.69
N TRP A 78 -3.17 -17.44 1.20
CA TRP A 78 -2.22 -16.60 0.45
C TRP A 78 -1.04 -17.40 -0.09
N ALA A 79 -0.33 -18.11 0.78
CA ALA A 79 0.84 -18.89 0.37
C ALA A 79 0.50 -19.94 -0.68
N ALA A 80 -0.63 -20.65 -0.52
CA ALA A 80 -1.02 -21.70 -1.46
C ALA A 80 -1.42 -21.14 -2.83
N TYR A 81 -2.17 -20.03 -2.89
CA TYR A 81 -2.54 -19.46 -4.19
C TYR A 81 -1.38 -18.72 -4.85
N VAL A 82 -0.49 -18.09 -4.09
CA VAL A 82 0.72 -17.47 -4.64
C VAL A 82 1.64 -18.54 -5.22
N HIS A 83 1.83 -19.65 -4.51
CA HIS A 83 2.55 -20.82 -5.02
C HIS A 83 1.89 -21.35 -6.30
N HIS A 84 0.57 -21.56 -6.30
CA HIS A 84 -0.17 -22.00 -7.48
C HIS A 84 0.03 -21.04 -8.67
N ALA A 85 -0.12 -19.74 -8.45
CA ALA A 85 0.08 -18.72 -9.48
C ALA A 85 1.51 -18.77 -10.06
N GLY A 86 2.52 -18.96 -9.21
CA GLY A 86 3.91 -19.13 -9.63
C GLY A 86 4.12 -20.35 -10.54
N GLN A 87 3.49 -21.48 -10.23
CA GLN A 87 3.58 -22.72 -11.03
C GLN A 87 2.95 -22.60 -12.42
N LEU A 88 2.00 -21.68 -12.63
CA LEU A 88 1.43 -21.42 -13.96
C LEU A 88 2.45 -20.80 -14.93
N GLY A 89 3.52 -20.20 -14.41
CA GLY A 89 4.42 -19.36 -15.18
C GLY A 89 3.74 -18.10 -15.72
N ARG A 90 4.53 -17.19 -16.30
CA ARG A 90 4.04 -15.87 -16.72
C ARG A 90 2.94 -15.96 -17.78
N THR A 91 3.07 -16.89 -18.72
CA THR A 91 2.08 -17.12 -19.78
C THR A 91 0.79 -17.69 -19.21
N GLY A 92 0.86 -18.77 -18.41
CA GLY A 92 -0.31 -19.40 -17.83
C GLY A 92 -1.06 -18.47 -16.87
N PHE A 93 -0.35 -17.63 -16.10
CA PHE A 93 -0.98 -16.61 -15.26
C PHE A 93 -1.74 -15.57 -16.08
N ARG A 94 -1.17 -15.09 -17.20
CA ARG A 94 -1.87 -14.17 -18.12
C ARG A 94 -3.11 -14.81 -18.73
N GLU A 95 -3.01 -16.06 -19.16
CA GLU A 95 -4.13 -16.82 -19.72
C GLU A 95 -5.24 -17.02 -18.68
N ALA A 96 -4.89 -17.33 -17.43
CA ALA A 96 -5.87 -17.44 -16.34
C ALA A 96 -6.66 -16.13 -16.15
N LEU A 97 -5.96 -14.99 -16.13
CA LEU A 97 -6.61 -13.68 -16.03
C LEU A 97 -7.44 -13.30 -17.27
N ASN A 98 -7.02 -13.70 -18.47
CA ASN A 98 -7.79 -13.44 -19.69
C ASN A 98 -9.05 -14.31 -19.75
N ARG A 99 -8.93 -15.62 -19.50
CA ARG A 99 -10.07 -16.55 -19.44
C ARG A 99 -11.09 -16.11 -18.40
N TYR A 100 -10.64 -15.60 -17.24
CA TYR A 100 -11.53 -15.03 -16.24
C TYR A 100 -12.41 -13.89 -16.78
N LYS A 101 -11.91 -13.11 -17.75
CA LYS A 101 -12.59 -11.92 -18.29
C LYS A 101 -13.51 -12.21 -19.47
N GLU A 102 -13.29 -13.29 -20.21
CA GLU A 102 -13.89 -13.54 -21.53
C GLU A 102 -15.42 -13.51 -21.51
N ASN A 103 -16.04 -14.22 -20.57
CA ASN A 103 -17.50 -14.37 -20.52
C ASN A 103 -18.19 -13.50 -19.46
N ARG A 104 -17.46 -12.57 -18.83
CA ARG A 104 -18.01 -11.70 -17.79
C ARG A 104 -18.59 -10.42 -18.39
N ILE A 105 -19.68 -9.94 -17.79
CA ILE A 105 -20.33 -8.69 -18.16
C ILE A 105 -19.39 -7.49 -17.98
N ALA A 106 -19.65 -6.41 -18.72
CA ALA A 106 -18.92 -5.15 -18.55
C ALA A 106 -19.04 -4.65 -17.10
N GLY A 107 -17.94 -4.11 -16.56
CA GLY A 107 -17.85 -3.70 -15.15
C GLY A 107 -17.47 -4.81 -14.17
N ASP A 108 -17.56 -6.09 -14.57
CA ASP A 108 -17.30 -7.24 -13.69
C ASP A 108 -16.08 -8.07 -14.11
N LYS A 109 -15.21 -7.51 -14.94
CA LYS A 109 -14.06 -8.24 -15.53
C LYS A 109 -12.81 -8.25 -14.64
N GLU A 110 -12.64 -7.22 -13.83
CA GLU A 110 -11.46 -7.02 -12.97
C GLU A 110 -11.95 -6.59 -11.59
N HIS A 111 -11.54 -7.27 -10.53
CA HIS A 111 -11.98 -7.00 -9.17
C HIS A 111 -10.88 -6.31 -8.38
N ARG A 112 -11.26 -5.27 -7.65
CA ARG A 112 -10.40 -4.58 -6.70
C ARG A 112 -10.53 -5.25 -5.34
N ARG A 113 -9.43 -5.28 -4.59
CA ARG A 113 -9.44 -5.60 -3.16
C ARG A 113 -10.06 -4.46 -2.38
N ALA A 114 -10.49 -4.69 -1.14
CA ALA A 114 -10.98 -3.61 -0.28
C ALA A 114 -9.95 -2.46 -0.15
N THR A 115 -8.66 -2.81 -0.02
CA THR A 115 -7.57 -1.83 0.06
C THR A 115 -7.37 -1.04 -1.24
N ASP A 116 -7.65 -1.64 -2.40
CA ASP A 116 -7.51 -0.97 -3.69
C ASP A 116 -8.59 0.10 -3.88
N GLU A 117 -9.80 -0.20 -3.43
CA GLU A 117 -10.91 0.75 -3.44
C GLU A 117 -10.62 1.93 -2.52
N ALA A 118 -10.18 1.64 -1.29
CA ALA A 118 -9.80 2.66 -0.32
C ALA A 118 -8.64 3.55 -0.81
N ALA A 119 -7.66 2.97 -1.52
CA ALA A 119 -6.52 3.69 -2.08
C ALA A 119 -6.80 4.40 -3.42
N GLY A 120 -7.98 4.17 -4.02
CA GLY A 120 -8.28 4.60 -5.37
C GLY A 120 -7.29 4.04 -6.40
N SER A 121 -6.79 2.81 -6.19
CA SER A 121 -5.90 2.10 -7.09
C SER A 121 -6.69 1.27 -8.13
N VAL A 122 -5.96 0.58 -9.00
CA VAL A 122 -6.53 -0.33 -10.01
C VAL A 122 -6.57 -1.76 -9.48
N SER A 123 -7.37 -2.62 -10.12
CA SER A 123 -7.40 -4.04 -9.79
C SER A 123 -6.03 -4.72 -9.95
N PRO A 124 -5.62 -5.63 -9.03
CA PRO A 124 -4.42 -6.44 -9.17
C PRO A 124 -4.50 -7.45 -10.32
N GLN A 125 -5.64 -7.53 -11.05
CA GLN A 125 -5.80 -8.32 -12.27
C GLN A 125 -5.45 -7.54 -13.55
N LYS A 126 -5.01 -6.27 -13.44
CA LYS A 126 -4.72 -5.41 -14.60
C LYS A 126 -3.44 -5.88 -15.32
N LEU A 127 -3.56 -6.15 -16.62
CA LEU A 127 -2.47 -6.64 -17.47
C LEU A 127 -1.87 -5.60 -18.43
N TYR A 128 -2.55 -4.47 -18.63
CA TYR A 128 -2.19 -3.46 -19.64
C TYR A 128 -2.23 -2.05 -19.06
N GLY A 129 -1.44 -1.13 -19.63
CA GLY A 129 -1.25 0.22 -19.10
C GLY A 129 -0.28 0.19 -17.92
N VAL A 130 -0.81 -0.02 -16.71
CA VAL A 130 -0.03 -0.29 -15.49
C VAL A 130 -0.23 -1.77 -15.14
N PRO A 131 0.70 -2.66 -15.53
CA PRO A 131 0.48 -4.11 -15.47
C PRO A 131 0.70 -4.66 -14.05
N VAL A 132 -0.03 -4.14 -13.06
CA VAL A 132 0.13 -4.53 -11.64
C VAL A 132 -0.13 -6.01 -11.40
N GLY A 133 -0.92 -6.69 -12.23
CA GLY A 133 -1.06 -8.15 -12.14
C GLY A 133 0.22 -8.91 -12.50
N LEU A 134 1.03 -8.39 -13.42
CA LEU A 134 2.36 -8.94 -13.68
C LEU A 134 3.35 -8.57 -12.57
N MET A 135 3.14 -7.46 -11.88
CA MET A 135 3.95 -7.10 -10.72
C MET A 135 3.65 -8.02 -9.53
N PHE A 136 2.38 -8.34 -9.27
CA PHE A 136 1.99 -9.41 -8.35
C PHE A 136 2.64 -10.75 -8.73
N PHE A 137 2.51 -11.17 -10.00
CA PHE A 137 3.04 -12.46 -10.45
C PHE A 137 4.56 -12.57 -10.26
N GLU A 138 5.31 -11.50 -10.51
CA GLU A 138 6.76 -11.53 -10.31
C GLU A 138 7.15 -11.29 -8.85
N GLY A 139 6.44 -10.45 -8.11
CA GLY A 139 6.81 -10.04 -6.75
C GLY A 139 6.38 -11.04 -5.68
N ALA A 140 5.11 -11.45 -5.65
CA ALA A 140 4.55 -12.23 -4.54
C ALA A 140 5.19 -13.62 -4.38
N PRO A 141 5.45 -14.41 -5.45
CA PRO A 141 6.17 -15.68 -5.32
C PRO A 141 7.59 -15.51 -4.78
N ARG A 142 8.26 -14.39 -5.09
CA ARG A 142 9.61 -14.09 -4.58
C ARG A 142 9.60 -13.73 -3.11
N LEU A 143 8.58 -13.00 -2.64
CA LEU A 143 8.39 -12.78 -1.20
C LEU A 143 8.14 -14.10 -0.46
N LEU A 144 7.27 -14.96 -1.00
CA LEU A 144 7.00 -16.28 -0.43
C LEU A 144 8.27 -17.14 -0.37
N ALA A 145 9.04 -17.21 -1.47
CA ALA A 145 10.27 -17.98 -1.54
C ALA A 145 11.37 -17.44 -0.60
N ALA A 146 11.46 -16.12 -0.43
CA ALA A 146 12.39 -15.50 0.51
C ALA A 146 12.01 -15.76 1.98
N GLY A 147 10.77 -16.18 2.25
CA GLY A 147 10.27 -16.45 3.60
C GLY A 147 10.17 -15.19 4.45
N VAL A 148 9.83 -14.03 3.84
CA VAL A 148 9.62 -12.78 4.58
C VAL A 148 8.29 -12.81 5.33
N SER A 149 8.21 -12.15 6.47
CA SER A 149 6.94 -11.96 7.16
C SER A 149 6.15 -10.81 6.52
N ILE A 150 4.88 -11.05 6.20
CA ILE A 150 3.94 -10.05 5.72
C ILE A 150 2.80 -9.92 6.73
N PRO A 151 2.72 -8.80 7.50
CA PRO A 151 1.72 -8.65 8.54
C PRO A 151 0.30 -8.90 8.04
N HIS A 152 -0.43 -9.77 8.76
CA HIS A 152 -1.81 -10.20 8.45
C HIS A 152 -2.01 -11.01 7.16
N LEU A 153 -0.94 -11.36 6.43
CA LEU A 153 -1.04 -12.09 5.16
C LEU A 153 -0.19 -13.38 5.14
N HIS A 154 1.04 -13.33 5.64
CA HIS A 154 1.96 -14.47 5.65
C HIS A 154 2.92 -14.42 6.84
N CYS A 155 3.00 -15.52 7.59
CA CYS A 155 3.94 -15.67 8.71
C CYS A 155 5.26 -16.29 8.22
N GLY A 156 6.24 -15.43 7.97
CA GLY A 156 7.62 -15.81 7.62
C GLY A 156 8.60 -15.47 8.75
N ASP A 157 9.83 -15.11 8.38
CA ASP A 157 10.86 -14.64 9.30
C ASP A 157 10.48 -13.29 9.94
N PRO A 158 10.32 -13.20 11.27
CA PRO A 158 9.89 -11.98 11.95
C PRO A 158 10.93 -10.85 11.91
N GLN A 159 12.19 -11.13 11.53
CA GLN A 159 13.24 -10.12 11.36
C GLN A 159 13.26 -9.50 9.95
N ARG A 160 12.48 -10.06 9.01
CA ARG A 160 12.46 -9.64 7.60
C ARG A 160 11.02 -9.38 7.20
N ILE A 161 10.60 -8.12 7.33
CA ILE A 161 9.19 -7.74 7.19
C ILE A 161 8.98 -7.04 5.85
N ALA A 162 7.98 -7.45 5.09
CA ALA A 162 7.52 -6.73 3.90
C ALA A 162 6.11 -6.19 4.12
N VAL A 163 5.88 -4.94 3.71
CA VAL A 163 4.57 -4.32 3.64
C VAL A 163 4.30 -3.83 2.23
N GLU A 164 3.06 -3.94 1.78
CA GLU A 164 2.66 -3.40 0.49
C GLU A 164 2.67 -1.88 0.59
N ALA A 165 3.49 -1.24 -0.23
CA ALA A 165 3.51 0.20 -0.39
C ALA A 165 2.72 0.59 -1.64
N TYR A 166 2.24 1.82 -1.66
CA TYR A 166 1.64 2.39 -2.85
C TYR A 166 1.99 3.88 -2.93
N PRO A 167 3.09 4.25 -3.61
CA PRO A 167 3.59 5.62 -3.64
C PRO A 167 2.53 6.59 -4.20
N GLY A 168 1.71 6.12 -5.14
CA GLY A 168 0.66 6.91 -5.77
C GLY A 168 -0.41 7.44 -4.80
N VAL A 169 -0.79 6.71 -3.74
CA VAL A 169 -1.75 7.25 -2.75
C VAL A 169 -1.11 8.34 -1.90
N LEU A 170 0.18 8.21 -1.58
CA LEU A 170 0.92 9.19 -0.78
C LEU A 170 1.20 10.45 -1.60
N ALA A 171 1.63 10.31 -2.86
CA ALA A 171 1.81 11.44 -3.78
C ALA A 171 0.52 12.26 -3.94
N ARG A 172 -0.62 11.58 -4.13
CA ARG A 172 -1.93 12.26 -4.28
C ARG A 172 -2.35 13.08 -3.06
N GLN A 173 -1.92 12.70 -1.86
CA GLN A 173 -2.23 13.46 -0.65
C GLN A 173 -1.49 14.79 -0.56
N HIS A 174 -0.37 14.94 -1.26
CA HIS A 174 0.46 16.15 -1.22
C HIS A 174 0.27 17.02 -2.46
N ILE A 175 0.20 16.42 -3.65
CA ILE A 175 0.14 17.15 -4.94
C ILE A 175 -1.16 16.91 -5.73
N GLY A 176 -2.14 16.25 -5.13
CA GLY A 176 -3.43 15.97 -5.78
C GLY A 176 -3.26 15.11 -7.03
N ARG A 177 -3.94 15.50 -8.13
CA ARG A 177 -3.88 14.78 -9.41
C ARG A 177 -2.79 15.30 -10.36
N ARG A 178 -1.91 16.19 -9.90
CA ARG A 178 -0.80 16.71 -10.71
C ARG A 178 0.11 15.56 -11.12
N SER A 179 0.37 15.42 -12.42
CA SER A 179 1.31 14.42 -12.91
C SER A 179 2.72 14.81 -12.49
N TYR A 180 3.45 13.88 -11.87
CA TYR A 180 4.85 14.05 -11.47
C TYR A 180 5.80 13.08 -12.19
N LYS A 181 5.28 12.18 -13.02
CA LYS A 181 6.07 11.17 -13.74
C LYS A 181 5.52 10.82 -15.13
N ASN A 182 6.42 10.43 -16.03
CA ASN A 182 6.07 9.86 -17.32
C ASN A 182 7.18 8.93 -17.86
N ASP A 183 6.85 7.65 -18.07
CA ASP A 183 7.76 6.65 -18.65
C ASP A 183 8.18 7.01 -20.09
N THR A 184 7.40 7.82 -20.81
CA THR A 184 7.74 8.22 -22.18
C THR A 184 8.62 9.47 -22.17
N ARG A 185 9.92 9.32 -22.49
CA ARG A 185 10.91 10.42 -22.49
C ARG A 185 10.44 11.71 -23.16
N LYS A 186 9.82 11.63 -24.34
CA LYS A 186 9.31 12.81 -25.09
C LYS A 186 8.10 13.51 -24.42
N LYS A 187 7.52 12.92 -23.37
CA LYS A 187 6.39 13.47 -22.60
C LYS A 187 6.82 13.94 -21.20
N GLN A 188 8.13 13.95 -20.91
CA GLN A 188 8.68 14.44 -19.66
C GLN A 188 8.75 15.97 -19.72
N THR A 189 8.21 16.65 -18.71
CA THR A 189 8.09 18.11 -18.68
C THR A 189 8.73 18.73 -17.45
N VAL A 190 9.03 20.04 -17.53
CA VAL A 190 9.50 20.84 -16.39
C VAL A 190 8.45 20.84 -15.27
N ASP A 191 7.17 20.97 -15.61
CA ASP A 191 6.07 20.93 -14.63
C ASP A 191 6.05 19.63 -13.80
N GLN A 192 6.44 18.50 -14.39
CA GLN A 192 6.54 17.23 -13.67
C GLN A 192 7.75 17.21 -12.72
N HIS A 193 8.87 17.82 -13.11
CA HIS A 193 10.01 17.99 -12.23
C HIS A 193 9.68 18.89 -11.04
N GLU A 194 8.99 20.02 -11.28
CA GLU A 194 8.48 20.88 -10.22
C GLU A 194 7.49 20.13 -9.31
N ALA A 195 6.59 19.33 -9.88
CA ALA A 195 5.68 18.49 -9.08
C ALA A 195 6.42 17.53 -8.15
N ARG A 196 7.55 16.95 -8.57
CA ARG A 196 8.40 16.11 -7.71
C ARG A 196 9.05 16.92 -6.59
N ARG A 197 9.53 18.13 -6.88
CA ARG A 197 10.10 19.03 -5.86
C ARG A 197 9.06 19.44 -4.81
N ASP A 198 7.88 19.85 -5.26
CA ASP A 198 6.76 20.22 -4.38
C ASP A 198 6.32 19.02 -3.52
N LEU A 199 6.25 17.83 -4.12
CA LEU A 199 5.96 16.59 -3.41
C LEU A 199 6.98 16.30 -2.32
N LEU A 200 8.28 16.36 -2.63
CA LEU A 200 9.34 16.10 -1.65
C LEU A 200 9.37 17.14 -0.54
N GLN A 201 9.12 18.42 -0.86
CA GLN A 201 9.02 19.48 0.13
C GLN A 201 7.84 19.25 1.07
N ALA A 202 6.62 19.10 0.52
CA ALA A 202 5.41 18.87 1.31
C ALA A 202 5.51 17.59 2.15
N LEU A 203 6.15 16.54 1.62
CA LEU A 203 6.41 15.31 2.34
C LEU A 203 7.27 15.56 3.57
N ARG A 204 8.38 16.31 3.45
CA ARG A 204 9.27 16.63 4.58
C ARG A 204 8.58 17.48 5.64
N GLU A 205 7.83 18.51 5.22
CA GLU A 205 7.13 19.43 6.10
C GLU A 205 6.07 18.70 6.94
N GLU A 206 5.30 17.80 6.32
CA GLU A 206 4.19 17.11 6.97
C GLU A 206 4.62 15.85 7.76
N ALA A 207 5.83 15.34 7.52
CA ALA A 207 6.24 14.03 8.02
C ALA A 207 6.25 13.89 9.55
N PRO A 208 6.78 14.85 10.34
CA PRO A 208 6.74 14.74 11.80
C PRO A 208 5.32 14.59 12.34
N ARG A 209 4.37 15.33 11.75
CA ARG A 209 2.96 15.32 12.16
C ARG A 209 2.21 14.07 11.71
N ARG A 210 2.47 13.59 10.48
CA ARG A 210 1.73 12.48 9.87
C ARG A 210 2.29 11.10 10.19
N TYR A 211 3.61 10.97 10.22
CA TYR A 211 4.30 9.69 10.36
C TYR A 211 5.05 9.56 11.69
N GLY A 212 5.18 10.65 12.45
CA GLY A 212 5.89 10.68 13.73
C GLY A 212 7.41 10.75 13.59
N PHE A 213 7.94 11.06 12.40
CA PHE A 213 9.37 11.22 12.15
C PHE A 213 9.63 12.25 11.05
N SER A 214 10.78 12.90 11.11
CA SER A 214 11.30 13.75 10.03
C SER A 214 11.88 12.92 8.89
N ILE A 215 11.96 13.48 7.69
CA ILE A 215 12.56 12.82 6.53
C ILE A 215 13.82 13.57 6.11
N VAL A 216 14.94 12.86 6.08
CA VAL A 216 16.23 13.36 5.58
C VAL A 216 16.59 12.56 4.33
N ALA A 217 16.27 13.14 3.18
CA ALA A 217 16.56 12.59 1.86
C ALA A 217 17.26 13.68 1.02
N PRO A 218 18.06 13.36 0.00
CA PRO A 218 18.62 14.37 -0.88
C PRO A 218 17.56 14.95 -1.84
N GLY A 219 17.80 16.14 -2.40
CA GLY A 219 16.86 16.83 -3.30
C GLY A 219 16.92 16.35 -4.75
N ASP A 220 18.05 15.75 -5.15
CA ASP A 220 18.33 15.20 -6.49
C ASP A 220 17.44 13.99 -6.84
N LEU A 221 16.69 13.43 -5.88
CA LEU A 221 15.64 12.44 -6.14
C LEU A 221 14.56 12.94 -7.11
N CYS A 222 14.39 14.26 -7.18
CA CYS A 222 13.47 14.89 -8.11
C CYS A 222 14.01 14.96 -9.54
N ASP A 223 15.30 14.68 -9.76
CA ASP A 223 15.94 14.79 -11.07
C ASP A 223 15.63 13.57 -11.96
N ASP A 224 15.26 12.44 -11.37
CA ASP A 224 14.76 11.27 -12.09
C ASP A 224 13.37 11.56 -12.71
N PRO A 225 13.25 11.61 -14.04
CA PRO A 225 11.99 11.93 -14.70
C PRO A 225 11.01 10.75 -14.75
N GLY A 226 11.46 9.51 -14.48
CA GLY A 226 10.63 8.34 -14.25
C GLY A 226 9.97 8.36 -12.87
N ALA A 227 10.53 9.15 -11.95
CA ALA A 227 10.14 9.25 -10.55
C ALA A 227 10.31 7.95 -9.74
N ASP A 228 11.11 7.01 -10.24
CA ASP A 228 11.42 5.75 -9.59
C ASP A 228 12.16 6.02 -8.26
N HIS A 229 13.07 7.01 -8.23
CA HIS A 229 13.78 7.43 -7.01
C HIS A 229 12.86 7.99 -5.92
N ILE A 230 11.93 8.88 -6.28
CA ILE A 230 11.01 9.47 -5.31
C ILE A 230 9.94 8.44 -4.90
N ASP A 231 9.48 7.57 -5.80
CA ASP A 231 8.54 6.50 -5.49
C ASP A 231 9.15 5.47 -4.54
N ALA A 232 10.42 5.12 -4.69
CA ALA A 232 11.16 4.32 -3.72
C ALA A 232 11.23 5.00 -2.34
N LEU A 233 11.47 6.32 -2.28
CA LEU A 233 11.40 7.08 -1.02
C LEU A 233 10.01 7.02 -0.39
N LEU A 234 8.94 7.20 -1.17
CA LEU A 234 7.57 7.09 -0.67
C LEU A 234 7.29 5.71 -0.08
N CYS A 235 7.78 4.65 -0.75
CA CYS A 235 7.70 3.28 -0.23
C CYS A 235 8.46 3.12 1.10
N ALA A 236 9.64 3.73 1.24
CA ALA A 236 10.38 3.72 2.50
C ALA A 236 9.64 4.46 3.63
N VAL A 237 8.98 5.58 3.32
CA VAL A 237 8.15 6.31 4.29
C VAL A 237 6.99 5.44 4.77
N GLN A 238 6.29 4.76 3.86
CA GLN A 238 5.20 3.84 4.19
C GLN A 238 5.68 2.66 5.07
N ALA A 239 6.84 2.09 4.76
CA ALA A 239 7.47 1.04 5.54
C ALA A 239 7.87 1.50 6.95
N ALA A 240 8.50 2.68 7.04
CA ALA A 240 8.92 3.27 8.31
C ALA A 240 7.72 3.59 9.21
N TRP A 241 6.64 4.12 8.63
CA TRP A 241 5.38 4.35 9.34
C TRP A 241 4.77 3.03 9.84
N ALA A 242 4.64 2.02 8.99
CA ALA A 242 4.10 0.72 9.39
C ALA A 242 4.93 0.08 10.52
N TRP A 243 6.25 0.21 10.47
CA TRP A 243 7.13 -0.27 11.54
C TRP A 243 6.94 0.48 12.87
N ARG A 244 6.70 1.80 12.85
CA ARG A 244 6.32 2.53 14.07
C ARG A 244 5.02 2.00 14.65
N GLN A 245 4.06 1.71 13.78
CA GLN A 245 2.75 1.17 14.16
C GLN A 245 2.78 -0.34 14.45
N ARG A 246 3.93 -1.01 14.55
CA ARG A 246 4.00 -2.48 14.75
C ARG A 246 3.26 -2.97 16.01
N GLY A 247 3.20 -2.16 17.08
CA GLY A 247 2.41 -2.45 18.28
C GLY A 247 0.90 -2.30 18.07
N GLU A 248 0.50 -1.58 17.02
CA GLU A 248 -0.87 -1.33 16.58
C GLU A 248 -1.09 -2.00 15.21
N ARG A 249 -0.76 -3.30 15.12
CA ARG A 249 -1.02 -4.12 13.91
C ARG A 249 -0.35 -3.58 12.64
N PHE A 250 0.82 -2.97 12.78
CA PHE A 250 1.55 -2.30 11.71
C PHE A 250 0.77 -1.15 11.03
N GLY A 251 -0.31 -0.68 11.65
CA GLY A 251 -1.22 0.31 11.06
C GLY A 251 -2.26 -0.30 10.11
N ALA A 252 -2.44 -1.62 10.12
CA ALA A 252 -3.45 -2.28 9.30
C ALA A 252 -4.89 -1.99 9.80
N PRO A 253 -5.89 -1.93 8.90
CA PRO A 253 -7.31 -1.77 9.29
C PRO A 253 -7.77 -2.88 10.23
N GLU A 254 -8.80 -2.62 11.05
CA GLU A 254 -9.35 -3.56 12.06
C GLU A 254 -9.57 -4.97 11.49
N THR A 255 -10.10 -5.03 10.28
CA THR A 255 -10.26 -6.26 9.51
C THR A 255 -9.33 -6.24 8.29
N VAL A 256 -8.56 -7.31 8.13
CA VAL A 256 -7.73 -7.56 6.95
C VAL A 256 -8.15 -8.89 6.37
N ASP A 257 -8.51 -8.89 5.09
CA ASP A 257 -8.73 -10.12 4.36
C ASP A 257 -7.38 -10.83 4.12
N GLN A 258 -7.24 -12.03 4.66
CA GLN A 258 -6.02 -12.84 4.60
C GLN A 258 -5.71 -13.41 3.20
N LEU A 259 -6.56 -13.15 2.19
CA LEU A 259 -6.22 -13.38 0.79
C LEU A 259 -5.75 -12.11 0.09
N GLU A 260 -6.32 -10.97 0.45
CA GLU A 260 -6.13 -9.71 -0.28
C GLU A 260 -4.92 -8.91 0.21
N GLY A 261 -4.69 -8.91 1.53
CA GLY A 261 -3.71 -8.02 2.16
C GLY A 261 -4.22 -6.58 2.32
N TRP A 262 -3.29 -5.66 2.54
CA TRP A 262 -3.58 -4.24 2.84
C TRP A 262 -2.39 -3.37 2.43
N ILE A 263 -2.64 -2.10 2.11
CA ILE A 263 -1.61 -1.11 1.76
C ILE A 263 -1.20 -0.33 3.02
N ALA A 264 0.10 -0.23 3.27
CA ALA A 264 0.66 0.52 4.38
C ALA A 264 0.57 2.04 4.15
N ASN A 265 -0.53 2.67 4.57
CA ASN A 265 -0.66 4.12 4.54
C ASN A 265 -1.56 4.64 5.67
N PRO A 266 -1.18 5.72 6.39
CA PRO A 266 -1.97 6.26 7.49
C PRO A 266 -3.39 6.68 7.09
N HIS A 267 -3.60 7.10 5.84
CA HIS A 267 -4.93 7.48 5.38
C HIS A 267 -5.88 6.29 5.18
N LEU A 268 -5.33 5.09 4.96
CA LEU A 268 -6.11 3.87 4.75
C LEU A 268 -6.40 3.13 6.06
N ALA A 269 -5.63 3.42 7.11
CA ALA A 269 -5.76 2.79 8.42
C ALA A 269 -7.02 3.22 9.19
N VAL A 270 -7.66 4.34 8.83
CA VAL A 270 -8.66 5.04 9.68
C VAL A 270 -10.12 4.78 9.26
N THR A 271 -10.39 3.98 8.24
CA THR A 271 -11.78 3.82 7.76
C THR A 271 -12.57 2.72 8.48
N VAL A 272 -12.94 2.99 9.74
CA VAL A 272 -14.28 2.70 10.28
C VAL A 272 -14.63 3.83 11.27
N PRO A 273 -15.73 4.60 11.09
CA PRO A 273 -16.21 5.45 12.16
C PRO A 273 -16.60 4.52 13.32
N ARG A 274 -16.04 4.74 14.51
CA ARG A 274 -16.60 4.16 15.74
C ARG A 274 -18.09 4.49 15.72
N ARG A 275 -18.95 3.50 15.43
CA ARG A 275 -20.38 3.63 15.71
C ARG A 275 -20.43 3.92 17.20
N GLY A 276 -20.85 5.13 17.54
CA GLY A 276 -20.93 5.57 18.92
C GLY A 276 -21.63 4.51 19.74
N HIS A 277 -21.08 4.19 20.91
CA HIS A 277 -21.88 3.60 21.96
C HIS A 277 -23.04 4.57 22.20
N GLY A 278 -24.19 4.27 21.60
CA GLY A 278 -25.45 4.82 22.08
C GLY A 278 -25.58 4.43 23.55
N PRO A 279 -26.15 5.30 24.40
CA PRO A 279 -26.31 4.98 25.80
C PRO A 279 -27.09 3.68 25.95
N SER A 280 -26.61 2.83 26.86
CA SER A 280 -27.26 1.57 27.24
C SER A 280 -28.74 1.82 27.60
N PRO A 281 -29.68 0.91 27.27
CA PRO A 281 -31.11 1.09 27.55
C PRO A 281 -31.50 1.19 29.04
N HIS A 282 -30.55 1.21 29.96
CA HIS A 282 -30.79 1.22 31.40
C HIS A 282 -30.73 2.61 32.07
N GLU A 283 -30.67 3.70 31.30
CA GLU A 283 -30.66 5.06 31.86
C GLU A 283 -31.82 5.96 31.36
N ILE A 284 -32.94 5.34 30.97
CA ILE A 284 -34.22 6.05 30.75
C ILE A 284 -35.17 5.69 31.89
N ASP A 285 -34.81 6.06 33.11
CA ASP A 285 -35.82 6.32 34.13
C ASP A 285 -35.33 7.44 35.03
N ARG A 286 -36.26 8.34 35.39
CA ARG A 286 -36.06 9.57 36.17
C ARG A 286 -35.46 10.76 35.42
N LYS A 287 -36.32 11.44 34.66
CA LYS A 287 -36.59 12.89 34.82
C LYS A 287 -37.50 13.35 33.67
N HIS A 288 -38.81 13.42 33.91
CA HIS A 288 -39.71 14.50 33.48
C HIS A 288 -41.18 14.05 33.66
N LYS A 289 -41.77 14.36 34.81
CA LYS A 289 -43.18 14.75 34.86
C LYS A 289 -43.21 16.14 35.46
N GLY A 290 -43.39 17.11 34.56
CA GLY A 290 -43.45 18.53 34.85
C GLY A 290 -44.70 18.93 35.62
N SER A 291 -44.53 20.01 36.38
CA SER A 291 -45.57 20.81 37.00
C SER A 291 -46.57 21.33 35.96
N ARG A 292 -47.86 21.10 36.19
CA ARG A 292 -48.94 21.84 35.52
C ARG A 292 -49.23 23.12 36.29
N SER A 293 -49.24 24.21 35.54
CA SER A 293 -49.55 25.58 35.96
C SER A 293 -51.04 25.76 36.27
N GLU A 294 -51.34 26.33 37.44
CA GLU A 294 -52.63 26.95 37.78
C GLU A 294 -52.73 28.35 37.12
N ARG A 295 -53.89 28.65 36.53
CA ARG A 295 -54.45 30.00 36.47
C ARG A 295 -55.95 29.92 36.66
N VAL A 296 -56.41 30.76 37.58
CA VAL A 296 -57.73 30.83 38.23
C VAL A 296 -58.64 31.82 37.50
N PHE A 297 -59.94 31.73 37.84
CA PHE A 297 -61.06 32.68 37.74
C PHE A 297 -61.97 32.55 36.51
N ALA A 298 -63.29 32.67 36.59
CA ALA A 298 -64.30 32.51 37.66
C ALA A 298 -65.69 32.59 36.97
N ASP A 299 -66.65 31.85 37.53
CA ASP A 299 -68.11 31.98 37.57
C ASP A 299 -68.93 32.58 36.41
N GLY A 300 -69.97 31.80 36.06
CA GLY A 300 -71.13 32.12 35.22
C GLY A 300 -71.97 30.87 35.02
#